data_AF-A0A395LHJ5-F1
#
_entry.id   AF-A0A395LHJ5-F1
#
_cell.length_a   1.000
_cell.length_b   1.000
_cell.length_c   1.000
_cell.angle_alpha   90.00
_cell.angle_beta   90.00
_cell.angle_gamma   90.00
#
_symmetry.space_group_name_H-M   'P 1'
#
loop_
_entity.id
_entity.type
_entity.pdbx_description
1 polymer ?
#
loop_
_entity_poly.entity_id
_entity_poly.type
_entity_poly.pdbx_seq_one_letter_code
_entity_poly.pdbx_strand_id
1 'polypeptide(L)'
;MDLFADFAALFALALSGQTPAQLTQPAPQPVACLTVQGAGVDALMGRIAPADQPVVDIFAGVGASDITDHRLTPSESAVLREALANLPQLHRDILHRHLRRLSFLDLQPGSGSALTRVVNPGDASLQFDITLKASLLHDNLTDFLNTKERRLFEDDGSGFSVGFDAGDRDALTYILLHETSHVVDQVLQLSANPANRFRAGIWENQQTLAKPHADSLAVHTPFRRHPRVPARHAPAYYQSLSHSPFVSFYSTTAASEDLAELFAWQQLQALQGQRLNLTVRDREGLPVSAYAPLEAAPVRLRFAQVLTFLAQYEQNCADTYPRTRASGKR
;
A
#
# COMPACT_ATOMS: atom_id res chain seq x y z
N MET A 1 -24.89 38.26 39.14
CA MET A 1 -23.66 37.63 38.61
C MET A 1 -23.82 37.53 37.09
N ASP A 2 -23.98 38.63 36.35
CA ASP A 2 -23.08 39.80 36.24
C ASP A 2 -21.65 39.36 35.90
N LEU A 3 -20.97 39.76 34.83
CA LEU A 3 -21.15 40.81 33.83
C LEU A 3 -20.26 40.45 32.60
N PHE A 4 -20.72 40.77 31.37
CA PHE A 4 -20.06 41.57 30.29
C PHE A 4 -18.51 41.53 30.14
N ALA A 5 -17.85 41.70 28.99
CA ALA A 5 -18.14 42.15 27.62
C ALA A 5 -16.84 42.01 26.78
N ASP A 6 -16.98 42.20 25.46
CA ASP A 6 -16.02 42.64 24.45
C ASP A 6 -14.56 42.95 24.86
N PHE A 7 -13.61 42.44 24.06
CA PHE A 7 -12.46 43.24 23.61
C PHE A 7 -11.97 42.77 22.23
N ALA A 8 -12.17 43.65 21.24
CA ALA A 8 -11.37 43.67 20.03
C ALA A 8 -9.93 44.08 20.39
N ALA A 9 -8.94 43.30 19.96
CA ALA A 9 -7.55 43.71 19.96
C ALA A 9 -6.89 43.26 18.66
N LEU A 10 -6.52 44.25 17.84
CA LEU A 10 -5.57 44.11 16.76
C LEU A 10 -4.26 43.51 17.30
N PHE A 11 -3.83 42.40 16.73
CA PHE A 11 -2.42 42.01 16.71
C PHE A 11 -1.93 41.99 15.27
N ALA A 12 -1.33 43.11 14.87
CA ALA A 12 -0.36 43.13 13.78
C ALA A 12 1.01 42.82 14.41
N LEU A 13 1.56 41.64 14.14
CA LEU A 13 2.96 41.34 14.44
C LEU A 13 3.51 40.30 13.46
N ALA A 14 4.36 40.83 12.57
CA ALA A 14 5.50 40.23 11.89
C ALA A 14 5.31 38.82 11.30
N LEU A 15 5.01 38.81 9.99
CA LEU A 15 5.43 37.74 9.07
C LEU A 15 6.96 37.73 9.02
N SER A 16 7.61 37.03 9.95
CA SER A 16 8.95 36.51 9.71
C SER A 16 8.81 35.42 8.64
N GLY A 17 9.19 35.78 7.41
CA GLY A 17 9.35 34.84 6.31
C GLY A 17 10.40 33.80 6.69
N GLN A 18 9.97 32.72 7.32
CA GLN A 18 10.73 31.48 7.31
C GLN A 18 10.50 30.87 5.92
N THR A 19 11.50 31.05 5.07
CA THR A 19 11.68 30.22 3.89
C THR A 19 11.50 28.77 4.33
N PRO A 20 10.59 27.97 3.73
CA PRO A 20 10.48 26.57 4.08
C PRO A 20 11.86 25.97 3.93
N ALA A 21 12.40 25.42 5.01
CA ALA A 21 13.66 24.71 4.99
C ALA A 21 13.56 23.70 3.85
N GLN A 22 14.38 23.88 2.81
CA GLN A 22 14.57 22.86 1.79
C GLN A 22 15.08 21.64 2.56
N LEU A 23 14.18 20.70 2.84
CA LEU A 23 14.54 19.37 3.30
C LEU A 23 15.45 18.81 2.23
N THR A 24 16.76 18.84 2.49
CA THR A 24 17.77 18.23 1.65
C THR A 24 17.37 16.77 1.50
N GLN A 25 16.90 16.39 0.31
CA GLN A 25 16.48 15.01 0.09
C GLN A 25 17.69 14.10 0.34
N PRO A 26 17.58 13.07 1.18
CA PRO A 26 18.67 12.14 1.39
C PRO A 26 19.08 11.51 0.06
N ALA A 27 20.39 11.36 -0.16
CA ALA A 27 20.93 10.78 -1.38
C ALA A 27 20.28 9.42 -1.67
N PRO A 28 20.01 9.07 -2.95
CA PRO A 28 19.42 7.78 -3.31
C PRO A 28 20.30 6.64 -2.78
N GLN A 29 19.70 5.69 -2.05
CA GLN A 29 20.42 4.47 -1.69
C GLN A 29 20.55 3.60 -2.94
N PRO A 30 21.78 3.29 -3.41
CA PRO A 30 21.96 2.47 -4.59
C PRO A 30 21.51 1.03 -4.30
N VAL A 31 20.65 0.48 -5.14
CA VAL A 31 20.28 -0.94 -5.10
C VAL A 31 21.02 -1.65 -6.22
N ALA A 32 21.94 -2.55 -5.85
CA ALA A 32 22.67 -3.35 -6.82
C ALA A 32 21.73 -4.33 -7.53
N CYS A 33 22.00 -4.63 -8.80
CA CYS A 33 21.21 -5.60 -9.54
C CYS A 33 21.29 -6.99 -8.89
N LEU A 34 20.13 -7.62 -8.73
CA LEU A 34 20.02 -8.96 -8.17
C LEU A 34 19.89 -9.96 -9.32
N THR A 35 21.02 -10.42 -9.88
CA THR A 35 21.00 -11.48 -10.89
C THR A 35 20.44 -12.78 -10.33
N VAL A 36 19.40 -13.34 -10.95
CA VAL A 36 18.88 -14.66 -10.58
C VAL A 36 18.88 -15.58 -11.79
N GLN A 37 19.67 -16.65 -11.72
CA GLN A 37 19.65 -17.69 -12.75
C GLN A 37 18.30 -18.44 -12.70
N GLY A 38 17.73 -18.72 -13.87
CA GLY A 38 16.42 -19.38 -13.96
C GLY A 38 15.24 -18.50 -13.55
N ALA A 39 15.43 -17.18 -13.49
CA ALA A 39 14.34 -16.23 -13.26
C ALA A 39 13.29 -16.29 -14.39
N GLY A 40 12.02 -16.17 -14.01
CA GLY A 40 10.87 -16.27 -14.90
C GLY A 40 9.60 -16.57 -14.13
N VAL A 41 8.45 -16.14 -14.67
CA VAL A 41 7.16 -16.29 -13.96
C VAL A 41 6.85 -17.75 -13.62
N ASP A 42 7.19 -18.70 -14.49
CA ASP A 42 6.96 -20.12 -14.22
C ASP A 42 7.75 -20.65 -13.00
N ALA A 43 8.94 -20.09 -12.72
CA ALA A 43 9.70 -20.44 -11.52
C ALA A 43 9.05 -19.89 -10.23
N LEU A 44 8.32 -18.77 -10.30
CA LEU A 44 7.50 -18.28 -9.18
C LEU A 44 6.22 -19.09 -9.04
N MET A 45 5.56 -19.44 -10.16
CA MET A 45 4.39 -20.32 -10.18
C MET A 45 4.70 -21.69 -9.57
N GLY A 46 5.92 -22.20 -9.77
CA GLY A 46 6.41 -23.43 -9.14
C GLY A 46 6.50 -23.39 -7.61
N ARG A 47 6.30 -22.22 -6.97
CA ARG A 47 6.30 -22.03 -5.51
C ARG A 47 4.91 -22.05 -4.90
N ILE A 48 3.89 -22.32 -5.72
CA ILE A 48 2.52 -22.48 -5.23
C ILE A 48 2.42 -23.80 -4.46
N ALA A 49 2.06 -23.71 -3.19
CA ALA A 49 1.88 -24.87 -2.31
C ALA A 49 0.84 -24.56 -1.22
N PRO A 50 0.28 -25.57 -0.52
CA PRO A 50 -0.61 -25.38 0.63
C PRO A 50 -0.04 -24.45 1.69
N ALA A 51 -0.87 -23.72 2.44
CA ALA A 51 -0.39 -22.85 3.51
C ALA A 51 0.19 -23.69 4.67
N ASP A 52 1.22 -23.19 5.37
CA ASP A 52 1.71 -23.87 6.58
C ASP A 52 0.72 -23.65 7.73
N GLN A 53 0.62 -24.61 8.67
CA GLN A 53 -0.31 -24.53 9.80
C GLN A 53 -0.23 -23.22 10.61
N PRO A 54 0.95 -22.65 10.92
CA PRO A 54 1.02 -21.37 11.62
C PRO A 54 0.34 -20.21 10.88
N VAL A 55 0.24 -20.26 9.54
CA VAL A 55 -0.50 -19.27 8.76
C VAL A 55 -2.00 -19.44 8.99
N VAL A 56 -2.50 -20.68 8.92
CA VAL A 56 -3.90 -21.01 9.20
C VAL A 56 -4.27 -20.56 10.62
N ASP A 57 -3.40 -20.78 11.60
CA ASP A 57 -3.60 -20.37 12.99
C ASP A 57 -3.68 -18.84 13.15
N ILE A 58 -2.88 -18.07 12.38
CA ILE A 58 -2.96 -16.60 12.37
C ILE A 58 -4.32 -16.13 11.85
N PHE A 59 -4.80 -16.70 10.74
CA PHE A 59 -6.12 -16.34 10.19
C PHE A 59 -7.24 -16.75 11.15
N ALA A 60 -7.14 -17.92 11.79
CA ALA A 60 -8.09 -18.36 12.81
C ALA A 60 -8.11 -17.42 14.03
N GLY A 61 -6.93 -16.98 14.49
CA GLY A 61 -6.78 -16.06 15.61
C GLY A 61 -7.41 -14.68 15.40
N VAL A 62 -7.58 -14.25 14.14
CA VAL A 62 -8.29 -13.00 13.79
C VAL A 62 -9.76 -13.23 13.41
N GLY A 63 -10.30 -14.41 13.72
CA GLY A 63 -11.72 -14.72 13.60
C GLY A 63 -12.14 -15.35 12.27
N ALA A 64 -11.21 -15.82 11.43
CA ALA A 64 -11.58 -16.66 10.30
C ALA A 64 -11.92 -18.09 10.76
N SER A 65 -12.96 -18.69 10.18
CA SER A 65 -13.33 -20.09 10.40
C SER A 65 -13.50 -20.79 9.05
N ASP A 66 -13.58 -22.12 9.08
CA ASP A 66 -13.72 -22.98 7.90
C ASP A 66 -12.62 -22.73 6.85
N ILE A 67 -11.39 -22.49 7.33
CA ILE A 67 -10.24 -22.19 6.48
C ILE A 67 -9.81 -23.44 5.75
N THR A 68 -9.80 -23.40 4.41
CA THR A 68 -9.32 -24.51 3.58
C THR A 68 -8.30 -24.02 2.56
N ASP A 69 -7.33 -24.89 2.24
CA ASP A 69 -6.43 -24.64 1.12
C ASP A 69 -7.21 -24.57 -0.19
N HIS A 70 -6.94 -23.53 -0.97
CA HIS A 70 -7.53 -23.35 -2.28
C HIS A 70 -6.56 -23.82 -3.36
N ARG A 71 -6.99 -24.83 -4.13
CA ARG A 71 -6.22 -25.30 -5.30
C ARG A 71 -6.66 -24.51 -6.54
N LEU A 72 -5.73 -23.73 -7.08
CA LEU A 72 -6.00 -22.95 -8.30
C LEU A 72 -6.46 -23.83 -9.46
N THR A 73 -7.53 -23.39 -10.09
CA THR A 73 -7.97 -23.85 -11.41
C THR A 73 -7.01 -23.38 -12.52
N PRO A 74 -7.10 -23.93 -13.74
CA PRO A 74 -6.30 -23.45 -14.87
C PRO A 74 -6.54 -21.97 -15.20
N SER A 75 -7.79 -21.48 -15.09
CA SER A 75 -8.13 -20.07 -15.31
C SER A 75 -7.53 -19.15 -14.25
N GLU A 76 -7.63 -19.52 -12.98
CA GLU A 76 -7.02 -18.75 -11.88
C GLU A 76 -5.50 -18.75 -11.98
N SER A 77 -4.90 -19.87 -12.39
CA SER A 77 -3.46 -19.96 -12.64
C SER A 77 -3.01 -19.00 -13.74
N ALA A 78 -3.83 -18.78 -14.77
CA ALA A 78 -3.55 -17.82 -15.83
C ALA A 78 -3.60 -16.37 -15.31
N VAL A 79 -4.64 -16.04 -14.53
CA VAL A 79 -4.78 -14.72 -13.88
C VAL A 79 -3.57 -14.42 -12.98
N LEU A 80 -3.17 -15.39 -12.15
CA LEU A 80 -2.01 -15.23 -11.27
C LEU A 80 -0.70 -15.07 -12.06
N ARG A 81 -0.52 -15.86 -13.14
CA ARG A 81 0.66 -15.75 -14.00
C ARG A 81 0.77 -14.35 -14.59
N GLU A 82 -0.34 -13.77 -15.05
CA GLU A 82 -0.38 -12.40 -15.56
C GLU A 82 -0.04 -11.38 -14.47
N ALA A 83 -0.64 -11.50 -13.28
CA ALA A 83 -0.33 -10.62 -12.15
C ALA A 83 1.16 -10.66 -11.76
N LEU A 84 1.76 -11.84 -11.69
CA LEU A 84 3.19 -12.02 -11.42
C LEU A 84 4.08 -11.45 -12.53
N ALA A 85 3.67 -11.59 -13.80
CA ALA A 85 4.37 -11.01 -14.93
C ALA A 85 4.40 -9.48 -14.86
N ASN A 86 3.32 -8.86 -14.37
CA ASN A 86 3.16 -7.42 -14.28
C ASN A 86 3.84 -6.77 -13.06
N LEU A 87 4.42 -7.55 -12.15
CA LEU A 87 5.23 -7.00 -11.05
C LEU A 87 6.46 -6.23 -11.58
N PRO A 88 6.96 -5.20 -10.89
CA PRO A 88 8.22 -4.55 -11.24
C PRO A 88 9.37 -5.56 -11.26
N GLN A 89 10.41 -5.29 -12.07
CA GLN A 89 11.56 -6.19 -12.14
C GLN A 89 12.20 -6.43 -10.77
N LEU A 90 12.34 -5.38 -9.96
CA LEU A 90 12.87 -5.47 -8.60
C LEU A 90 12.09 -6.49 -7.75
N HIS A 91 10.76 -6.42 -7.76
CA HIS A 91 9.91 -7.34 -7.01
C HIS A 91 10.10 -8.77 -7.48
N ARG A 92 10.09 -9.02 -8.79
CA ARG A 92 10.32 -10.39 -9.32
C ARG A 92 11.69 -10.94 -8.93
N ASP A 93 12.75 -10.14 -9.05
CA ASP A 93 14.12 -10.56 -8.71
C ASP A 93 14.27 -10.86 -7.22
N ILE A 94 13.67 -10.04 -6.35
CA ILE A 94 13.64 -10.28 -4.90
C ILE A 94 12.83 -11.54 -4.58
N LEU A 95 11.63 -11.69 -5.16
CA LEU A 95 10.81 -12.89 -4.95
C LEU A 95 11.55 -14.14 -5.41
N HIS A 96 12.25 -14.11 -6.54
CA HIS A 96 13.04 -15.25 -7.00
C HIS A 96 14.08 -15.74 -5.98
N ARG A 97 14.61 -14.87 -5.13
CA ARG A 97 15.58 -15.25 -4.08
C ARG A 97 14.92 -15.59 -2.76
N HIS A 98 13.83 -14.89 -2.44
CA HIS A 98 13.32 -14.82 -1.07
C HIS A 98 11.92 -15.41 -0.88
N LEU A 99 11.13 -15.57 -1.94
CA LEU A 99 9.82 -16.22 -1.83
C LEU A 99 10.01 -17.72 -1.63
N ARG A 100 9.66 -18.25 -0.47
CA ARG A 100 9.63 -19.70 -0.26
C ARG A 100 8.34 -20.30 -0.81
N ARG A 101 7.22 -19.62 -0.57
CA ARG A 101 5.89 -20.13 -0.90
C ARG A 101 4.89 -19.03 -1.24
N LEU A 102 4.04 -19.33 -2.22
CA LEU A 102 2.78 -18.62 -2.45
C LEU A 102 1.62 -19.58 -2.19
N SER A 103 0.64 -19.17 -1.40
CA SER A 103 -0.50 -20.03 -1.04
C SER A 103 -1.83 -19.27 -1.11
N PHE A 104 -2.92 -20.02 -1.27
CA PHE A 104 -4.26 -19.48 -1.40
C PHE A 104 -5.18 -20.19 -0.40
N LEU A 105 -5.97 -19.43 0.33
CA LEU A 105 -6.94 -19.94 1.29
C LEU A 105 -8.35 -19.48 0.93
N ASP A 106 -9.30 -20.40 0.98
CA ASP A 106 -10.71 -20.06 1.01
C ASP A 106 -11.05 -19.54 2.42
N LEU A 107 -11.45 -18.26 2.50
CA LEU A 107 -11.75 -17.58 3.76
C LEU A 107 -13.14 -16.96 3.69
N GLN A 108 -13.83 -16.93 4.83
CA GLN A 108 -15.13 -16.29 4.94
C GLN A 108 -15.06 -14.77 4.63
N PRO A 109 -16.18 -14.14 4.21
CA PRO A 109 -16.27 -12.68 4.12
C PRO A 109 -15.95 -12.04 5.47
N GLY A 110 -15.20 -10.93 5.47
CA GLY A 110 -14.81 -10.26 6.72
C GLY A 110 -13.36 -10.50 7.15
N SER A 111 -12.80 -11.68 6.84
CA SER A 111 -11.42 -12.07 7.17
C SER A 111 -10.36 -11.23 6.45
N GLY A 112 -9.10 -11.30 6.90
CA GLY A 112 -7.96 -10.67 6.25
C GLY A 112 -7.81 -11.11 4.78
N SER A 113 -7.27 -10.23 3.93
CA SER A 113 -7.17 -10.47 2.49
C SER A 113 -5.88 -11.19 2.10
N ALA A 114 -4.81 -10.98 2.86
CA ALA A 114 -3.51 -11.56 2.61
C ALA A 114 -2.62 -11.50 3.87
N LEU A 115 -1.53 -12.25 3.83
CA LEU A 115 -0.48 -12.26 4.85
C LEU A 115 0.87 -12.53 4.19
N THR A 116 1.84 -11.64 4.41
CA THR A 116 3.26 -11.87 4.14
C THR A 116 3.99 -12.17 5.45
N ARG A 117 4.71 -13.29 5.50
CA ARG A 117 5.37 -13.77 6.73
C ARG A 117 6.82 -14.16 6.46
N VAL A 118 7.72 -13.69 7.32
CA VAL A 118 9.09 -14.22 7.41
C VAL A 118 9.09 -15.56 8.15
N VAL A 119 9.72 -16.57 7.56
CA VAL A 119 9.66 -17.95 8.08
C VAL A 119 10.65 -18.15 9.23
N ASN A 120 11.86 -17.61 9.10
CA ASN A 120 12.95 -17.70 10.08
C ASN A 120 13.60 -16.31 10.25
N PRO A 121 13.07 -15.45 11.15
CA PRO A 121 13.50 -14.04 11.25
C PRO A 121 14.95 -13.81 11.74
N GLY A 122 15.75 -14.85 11.94
CA GLY A 122 17.17 -14.75 12.33
C GLY A 122 18.16 -15.28 11.29
N ASP A 123 17.68 -15.85 10.18
CA ASP A 123 18.55 -16.44 9.17
C ASP A 123 19.21 -15.36 8.30
N ALA A 124 20.44 -15.61 7.88
CA ALA A 124 21.20 -14.68 7.02
C ALA A 124 20.54 -14.45 5.65
N SER A 125 19.70 -15.39 5.19
CA SER A 125 18.88 -15.25 3.99
C SER A 125 17.41 -15.34 4.37
N LEU A 126 16.74 -14.19 4.41
CA LEU A 126 15.32 -14.13 4.73
C LEU A 126 14.51 -14.92 3.69
N GLN A 127 13.56 -15.71 4.17
CA GLN A 127 12.62 -16.48 3.36
C GLN A 127 11.20 -16.13 3.76
N PHE A 128 10.32 -15.97 2.78
CA PHE A 128 8.97 -15.46 2.96
C PHE A 128 7.92 -16.40 2.42
N ASP A 129 6.80 -16.50 3.14
CA ASP A 129 5.56 -17.02 2.60
C ASP A 129 4.62 -15.84 2.33
N ILE A 130 3.93 -15.89 1.18
CA ILE A 130 2.80 -15.02 0.88
C ILE A 130 1.56 -15.90 0.82
N THR A 131 0.53 -15.52 1.55
CA THR A 131 -0.76 -16.22 1.58
C THR A 131 -1.85 -15.24 1.20
N LEU A 132 -2.64 -15.57 0.18
CA LEU A 132 -3.72 -14.73 -0.33
C LEU A 132 -5.07 -15.39 -0.09
N LYS A 133 -6.10 -14.57 0.16
CA LYS A 133 -7.48 -15.04 0.11
C LYS A 133 -7.83 -15.38 -1.34
N ALA A 134 -8.36 -16.57 -1.59
CA ALA A 134 -8.66 -17.07 -2.93
C ALA A 134 -9.70 -16.21 -3.68
N SER A 135 -10.65 -15.58 -2.98
CA SER A 135 -11.64 -14.70 -3.63
C SER A 135 -11.01 -13.55 -4.42
N LEU A 136 -9.79 -13.13 -4.06
CA LEU A 136 -9.06 -12.06 -4.77
C LEU A 136 -8.84 -12.37 -6.26
N LEU A 137 -8.84 -13.65 -6.64
CA LEU A 137 -8.72 -14.09 -8.04
C LEU A 137 -9.93 -13.66 -8.90
N HIS A 138 -11.04 -13.31 -8.25
CA HIS A 138 -12.32 -12.95 -8.89
C HIS A 138 -12.84 -11.58 -8.45
N ASP A 139 -12.31 -11.02 -7.35
CA ASP A 139 -12.76 -9.76 -6.78
C ASP A 139 -12.35 -8.57 -7.66
N ASN A 140 -13.28 -7.64 -7.86
CA ASN A 140 -13.00 -6.34 -8.44
C ASN A 140 -12.38 -5.39 -7.39
N LEU A 141 -11.42 -4.56 -7.81
CA LEU A 141 -10.69 -3.64 -6.94
C LEU A 141 -11.60 -2.57 -6.31
N THR A 142 -12.59 -2.05 -7.03
CA THR A 142 -13.55 -1.08 -6.50
C THR A 142 -14.37 -1.69 -5.36
N ASP A 143 -14.93 -2.87 -5.55
CA ASP A 143 -15.73 -3.56 -4.52
C ASP A 143 -14.89 -3.96 -3.31
N PHE A 144 -13.65 -4.40 -3.57
CA PHE A 144 -12.68 -4.73 -2.55
C PHE A 144 -12.38 -3.52 -1.63
N LEU A 145 -12.09 -2.36 -2.22
CA LEU A 145 -11.78 -1.13 -1.47
C LEU A 145 -13.01 -0.64 -0.69
N ASN A 146 -14.18 -0.63 -1.30
CA ASN A 146 -15.42 -0.24 -0.64
C ASN A 146 -15.75 -1.15 0.55
N THR A 147 -15.44 -2.46 0.46
CA THR A 147 -15.62 -3.40 1.57
C THR A 147 -14.67 -3.16 2.73
N LYS A 148 -13.41 -2.78 2.45
CA LYS A 148 -12.45 -2.39 3.49
C LYS A 148 -12.87 -1.08 4.16
N GLU A 149 -13.21 -0.07 3.37
CA GLU A 149 -13.45 1.27 3.89
C GLU A 149 -14.74 1.40 4.69
N ARG A 150 -15.78 0.64 4.33
CA ARG A 150 -17.06 0.64 5.05
C ARG A 150 -16.90 0.32 6.55
N ARG A 151 -15.79 -0.30 6.96
CA ARG A 151 -15.50 -0.62 8.36
C ARG A 151 -15.02 0.58 9.18
N LEU A 152 -14.63 1.67 8.53
CA LEU A 152 -14.12 2.88 9.19
C LEU A 152 -15.21 3.74 9.77
N PHE A 153 -16.36 3.78 9.11
CA PHE A 153 -17.46 4.65 9.46
C PHE A 153 -18.62 3.85 10.07
N GLU A 154 -19.25 4.42 11.09
CA GLU A 154 -20.51 3.92 11.62
C GLU A 154 -21.68 4.75 11.08
N ASP A 155 -22.80 4.08 10.84
CA ASP A 155 -24.05 4.76 10.52
C ASP A 155 -24.57 5.47 11.77
N ASP A 156 -24.68 6.79 11.67
CA ASP A 156 -25.15 7.69 12.72
C ASP A 156 -26.51 8.33 12.35
N GLY A 157 -27.19 7.80 11.34
CA GLY A 157 -28.48 8.31 10.83
C GLY A 157 -28.37 9.58 9.99
N SER A 158 -27.16 10.08 9.75
CA SER A 158 -26.93 11.28 8.92
C SER A 158 -27.17 11.04 7.42
N GLY A 159 -27.15 9.77 6.99
CA GLY A 159 -27.27 9.36 5.60
C GLY A 159 -26.01 9.60 4.75
N PHE A 160 -24.90 10.05 5.37
CA PHE A 160 -23.64 10.18 4.66
C PHE A 160 -23.09 8.80 4.26
N SER A 161 -22.51 8.73 3.06
CA SER A 161 -21.87 7.52 2.55
C SER A 161 -20.58 7.84 1.81
N VAL A 162 -19.70 6.85 1.74
CA VAL A 162 -18.41 6.95 1.05
C VAL A 162 -18.36 5.87 -0.03
N GLY A 163 -17.91 6.24 -1.22
CA GLY A 163 -17.65 5.29 -2.29
C GLY A 163 -16.29 5.56 -2.94
N PHE A 164 -15.56 4.49 -3.20
CA PHE A 164 -14.42 4.48 -4.11
C PHE A 164 -14.85 4.01 -5.49
N ASP A 165 -14.13 4.49 -6.49
CA ASP A 165 -14.16 4.01 -7.87
C ASP A 165 -12.71 3.87 -8.36
N ALA A 166 -12.30 2.62 -8.56
CA ALA A 166 -11.04 2.22 -9.16
C ALA A 166 -11.27 1.51 -10.51
N GLY A 167 -12.43 1.69 -11.14
CA GLY A 167 -12.81 1.01 -12.38
C GLY A 167 -12.87 -0.52 -12.26
N ASP A 168 -12.67 -1.19 -13.40
CA ASP A 168 -12.94 -2.62 -13.59
C ASP A 168 -11.73 -3.53 -13.31
N ARG A 169 -10.72 -3.04 -12.59
CA ARG A 169 -9.48 -3.79 -12.37
C ARG A 169 -9.62 -4.87 -11.31
N ASP A 170 -8.84 -5.93 -11.44
CA ASP A 170 -8.82 -7.03 -10.48
C ASP A 170 -8.14 -6.60 -9.16
N ALA A 171 -8.66 -7.09 -8.04
CA ALA A 171 -8.09 -6.84 -6.72
C ALA A 171 -6.76 -7.60 -6.51
N LEU A 172 -6.55 -8.72 -7.21
CA LEU A 172 -5.36 -9.54 -7.09
C LEU A 172 -4.08 -8.76 -7.39
N THR A 173 -4.03 -8.03 -8.51
CA THR A 173 -2.83 -7.29 -8.91
C THR A 173 -2.43 -6.27 -7.86
N TYR A 174 -3.41 -5.52 -7.32
CA TYR A 174 -3.18 -4.57 -6.23
C TYR A 174 -2.64 -5.25 -4.98
N ILE A 175 -3.28 -6.33 -4.51
CA ILE A 175 -2.85 -7.03 -3.30
C ILE A 175 -1.51 -7.71 -3.49
N LEU A 176 -1.26 -8.34 -4.64
CA LEU A 176 0.02 -8.95 -4.93
C LEU A 176 1.15 -7.92 -4.93
N LEU A 177 0.94 -6.74 -5.53
CA LEU A 177 1.91 -5.64 -5.45
C LEU A 177 2.14 -5.19 -4.01
N HIS A 178 1.08 -5.08 -3.20
CA HIS A 178 1.17 -4.72 -1.79
C HIS A 178 2.01 -5.75 -1.00
N GLU A 179 1.63 -7.03 -1.04
CA GLU A 179 2.31 -8.10 -0.31
C GLU A 179 3.77 -8.29 -0.73
N THR A 180 4.02 -8.23 -2.05
CA THR A 180 5.39 -8.37 -2.56
C THR A 180 6.24 -7.15 -2.21
N SER A 181 5.64 -5.97 -2.00
CA SER A 181 6.34 -4.79 -1.51
C SER A 181 6.77 -4.92 -0.04
N HIS A 182 6.04 -5.68 0.79
CA HIS A 182 6.54 -6.05 2.13
C HIS A 182 7.82 -6.88 2.07
N VAL A 183 7.91 -7.82 1.12
CA VAL A 183 9.13 -8.61 0.91
C VAL A 183 10.29 -7.70 0.47
N VAL A 184 10.04 -6.78 -0.47
CA VAL A 184 11.04 -5.79 -0.90
C VAL A 184 11.50 -4.92 0.27
N ASP A 185 10.56 -4.43 1.08
CA ASP A 185 10.84 -3.61 2.24
C ASP A 185 11.75 -4.33 3.23
N GLN A 186 11.40 -5.57 3.60
CA GLN A 186 12.15 -6.31 4.60
C GLN A 186 13.54 -6.73 4.10
N VAL A 187 13.69 -7.03 2.81
CA VAL A 187 15.01 -7.38 2.23
C VAL A 187 15.91 -6.14 2.12
N LEU A 188 15.35 -4.99 1.74
CA LEU A 188 16.12 -3.76 1.50
C LEU A 188 16.11 -2.77 2.67
N GLN A 189 15.36 -3.07 3.73
CA GLN A 189 15.21 -2.27 4.95
C GLN A 189 14.75 -0.82 4.67
N LEU A 190 13.82 -0.65 3.72
CA LEU A 190 13.42 0.67 3.21
C LEU A 190 12.68 1.48 4.29
N SER A 191 11.72 0.89 4.97
CA SER A 191 10.98 1.51 6.08
C SER A 191 11.76 1.44 7.39
N ALA A 192 12.63 0.44 7.56
CA ALA A 192 13.43 0.25 8.78
C ALA A 192 14.46 1.36 8.99
N ASN A 193 15.04 1.89 7.92
CA ASN A 193 16.00 2.98 7.99
C ASN A 193 15.32 4.36 8.11
N PRO A 194 15.48 5.09 9.23
CA PRO A 194 14.84 6.40 9.42
C PRO A 194 15.29 7.48 8.43
N ALA A 195 16.48 7.34 7.85
CA ALA A 195 17.02 8.27 6.86
C ALA A 195 16.56 7.93 5.43
N ASN A 196 15.83 6.82 5.23
CA ASN A 196 15.34 6.47 3.90
C ASN A 196 14.27 7.46 3.43
N ARG A 197 14.33 7.85 2.16
CA ARG A 197 13.43 8.85 1.56
C ARG A 197 11.94 8.52 1.66
N PHE A 198 11.58 7.25 1.76
CA PHE A 198 10.19 6.83 1.88
C PHE A 198 9.62 7.01 3.29
N ARG A 199 10.50 7.17 4.28
CA ARG A 199 10.16 7.30 5.71
C ARG A 199 10.44 8.69 6.26
N ALA A 200 11.54 9.30 5.86
CA ALA A 200 12.07 10.53 6.44
C ALA A 200 11.02 11.64 6.48
N GLY A 201 10.83 12.23 7.66
CA GLY A 201 9.84 13.31 7.89
C GLY A 201 8.38 12.85 7.97
N ILE A 202 8.08 11.56 7.75
CA ILE A 202 6.72 11.00 7.83
C ILE A 202 6.56 10.14 9.08
N TRP A 203 7.56 9.31 9.40
CA TRP A 203 7.51 8.40 10.54
C TRP A 203 8.69 8.58 11.50
N GLU A 204 8.39 8.67 12.79
CA GLU A 204 9.40 8.65 13.87
C GLU A 204 9.92 7.22 14.07
N ASN A 205 9.02 6.24 14.10
CA ASN A 205 9.32 4.81 14.17
C ASN A 205 8.31 4.00 13.36
N GLN A 206 8.42 2.67 13.39
CA GLN A 206 7.59 1.78 12.57
C GLN A 206 6.07 1.98 12.73
N GLN A 207 5.63 2.49 13.89
CA GLN A 207 4.21 2.62 14.22
C GLN A 207 3.84 4.05 14.60
N THR A 208 4.79 5.00 14.68
CA THR A 208 4.54 6.36 15.17
C THR A 208 4.84 7.36 14.06
N LEU A 209 3.84 8.18 13.74
CA LEU A 209 3.94 9.23 12.76
C LEU A 209 4.68 10.44 13.33
N ALA A 210 5.42 11.14 12.48
CA ALA A 210 6.00 12.44 12.81
C ALA A 210 4.95 13.54 12.70
N LYS A 211 5.18 14.65 13.40
CA LYS A 211 4.40 15.88 13.18
C LYS A 211 4.66 16.46 11.78
N PRO A 212 3.66 17.07 11.13
CA PRO A 212 2.30 17.32 11.63
C PRO A 212 1.32 16.15 11.43
N HIS A 213 1.73 15.04 10.79
CA HIS A 213 0.83 13.94 10.42
C HIS A 213 0.19 13.26 11.62
N ALA A 214 0.94 13.11 12.72
CA ALA A 214 0.44 12.57 13.97
C ALA A 214 -0.74 13.36 14.57
N ASP A 215 -0.84 14.66 14.29
CA ASP A 215 -1.87 15.55 14.83
C ASP A 215 -3.09 15.67 13.88
N SER A 216 -3.09 14.94 12.75
CA SER A 216 -4.13 15.05 11.71
C SER A 216 -5.34 14.14 11.96
N LEU A 217 -6.52 14.51 11.47
CA LEU A 217 -7.70 13.63 11.55
C LEU A 217 -7.50 12.27 10.86
N ALA A 218 -6.60 12.18 9.87
CA ALA A 218 -6.40 10.96 9.09
C ALA A 218 -5.89 9.78 9.93
N VAL A 219 -5.32 10.04 11.11
CA VAL A 219 -4.79 8.99 11.99
C VAL A 219 -5.80 8.52 13.03
N HIS A 220 -6.96 9.16 13.15
CA HIS A 220 -7.99 8.85 14.14
C HIS A 220 -9.05 7.87 13.60
N THR A 221 -8.59 6.74 13.07
CA THR A 221 -9.44 5.73 12.43
C THR A 221 -9.28 4.33 13.06
N PRO A 222 -10.21 3.39 12.83
CA PRO A 222 -10.09 2.01 13.29
C PRO A 222 -8.82 1.27 12.86
N PHE A 223 -8.22 1.66 11.73
CA PHE A 223 -6.93 1.11 11.31
C PHE A 223 -5.82 1.38 12.34
N ARG A 224 -5.90 2.50 13.06
CA ARG A 224 -5.03 2.83 14.19
C ARG A 224 -5.67 2.54 15.55
N ARG A 225 -6.62 1.59 15.59
CA ARG A 225 -7.32 1.10 16.80
C ARG A 225 -8.20 2.15 17.49
N HIS A 226 -8.57 3.23 16.81
CA HIS A 226 -9.61 4.13 17.30
C HIS A 226 -11.02 3.54 17.06
N PRO A 227 -12.06 4.04 17.73
CA PRO A 227 -13.44 3.70 17.39
C PRO A 227 -13.79 4.03 15.94
N ARG A 228 -14.91 3.47 15.46
CA ARG A 228 -15.48 3.88 14.17
C ARG A 228 -15.86 5.36 14.21
N VAL A 229 -15.75 6.02 13.07
CA VAL A 229 -16.02 7.44 12.91
C VAL A 229 -17.48 7.61 12.49
N PRO A 230 -18.29 8.47 13.13
CA PRO A 230 -19.64 8.76 12.64
C PRO A 230 -19.62 9.23 11.18
N ALA A 231 -20.48 8.65 10.33
CA ALA A 231 -20.45 8.87 8.87
C ALA A 231 -20.51 10.36 8.47
N ARG A 232 -21.23 11.20 9.23
CA ARG A 232 -21.27 12.67 9.02
C ARG A 232 -19.89 13.34 9.00
N HIS A 233 -18.87 12.73 9.62
CA HIS A 233 -17.52 13.28 9.68
C HIS A 233 -16.62 12.82 8.53
N ALA A 234 -17.08 11.92 7.65
CA ALA A 234 -16.32 11.45 6.50
C ALA A 234 -15.73 12.59 5.64
N PRO A 235 -16.44 13.69 5.30
CA PRO A 235 -15.87 14.77 4.52
C PRO A 235 -14.60 15.38 5.15
N ALA A 236 -14.61 15.65 6.46
CA ALA A 236 -13.48 16.23 7.17
C ALA A 236 -12.29 15.28 7.27
N TYR A 237 -12.54 13.98 7.45
CA TYR A 237 -11.51 12.96 7.48
C TYR A 237 -10.81 12.81 6.13
N TYR A 238 -11.56 12.76 5.02
CA TYR A 238 -10.96 12.69 3.69
C TYR A 238 -10.30 13.99 3.26
N GLN A 239 -10.81 15.14 3.69
CA GLN A 239 -10.11 16.40 3.51
C GLN A 239 -8.77 16.40 4.25
N SER A 240 -8.70 15.82 5.45
CA SER A 240 -7.43 15.67 6.16
C SER A 240 -6.48 14.73 5.40
N LEU A 241 -6.97 13.59 4.93
CA LEU A 241 -6.19 12.63 4.13
C LEU A 241 -5.66 13.27 2.84
N SER A 242 -6.45 14.11 2.16
CA SER A 242 -6.05 14.73 0.88
C SER A 242 -4.88 15.70 1.00
N HIS A 243 -4.59 16.21 2.20
CA HIS A 243 -3.44 17.05 2.48
C HIS A 243 -2.26 16.28 3.09
N SER A 244 -2.39 14.96 3.23
CA SER A 244 -1.39 14.07 3.80
C SER A 244 -0.56 13.36 2.71
N PRO A 245 0.62 12.81 3.04
CA PRO A 245 1.43 12.02 2.11
C PRO A 245 0.89 10.59 1.86
N PHE A 246 -0.26 10.23 2.41
CA PHE A 246 -0.80 8.87 2.40
C PHE A 246 -1.83 8.66 1.30
N VAL A 247 -1.80 7.49 0.66
CA VAL A 247 -2.77 7.13 -0.38
C VAL A 247 -4.12 6.74 0.23
N SER A 248 -4.10 6.06 1.37
CA SER A 248 -5.29 5.58 2.09
C SER A 248 -5.14 5.78 3.60
N PHE A 249 -6.23 5.71 4.36
CA PHE A 249 -6.12 5.66 5.83
C PHE A 249 -5.36 4.43 6.31
N TYR A 250 -5.41 3.33 5.56
CA TYR A 250 -4.66 2.12 5.87
C TYR A 250 -3.14 2.34 5.81
N SER A 251 -2.66 3.18 4.88
CA SER A 251 -1.25 3.60 4.83
C SER A 251 -0.79 4.25 6.14
N THR A 252 -1.69 4.78 6.98
CA THR A 252 -1.32 5.42 8.25
C THR A 252 -1.01 4.42 9.36
N THR A 253 -1.16 3.10 9.15
CA THR A 253 -1.04 2.09 10.22
C THR A 253 0.38 1.85 10.69
N ALA A 254 1.30 1.65 9.75
CA ALA A 254 2.72 1.42 10.00
C ALA A 254 3.56 1.87 8.79
N ALA A 255 4.85 2.11 9.00
CA ALA A 255 5.75 2.56 7.95
C ALA A 255 5.90 1.55 6.80
N SER A 256 5.81 0.25 7.10
CA SER A 256 5.79 -0.82 6.09
C SER A 256 4.52 -0.82 5.26
N GLU A 257 3.35 -0.64 5.89
CA GLU A 257 2.05 -0.57 5.20
C GLU A 257 1.95 0.67 4.30
N ASP A 258 2.47 1.80 4.77
CA ASP A 258 2.62 3.02 3.97
C ASP A 258 3.46 2.78 2.71
N LEU A 259 4.63 2.14 2.86
CA LEU A 259 5.49 1.83 1.74
C LEU A 259 4.83 0.86 0.75
N ALA A 260 4.18 -0.19 1.25
CA ALA A 260 3.50 -1.19 0.42
C ALA A 260 2.34 -0.56 -0.38
N GLU A 261 1.52 0.27 0.27
CA GLU A 261 0.47 1.06 -0.40
C GLU A 261 1.06 2.00 -1.45
N LEU A 262 2.14 2.71 -1.11
CA LEU A 262 2.79 3.66 -2.01
C LEU A 262 3.28 2.97 -3.28
N PHE A 263 3.96 1.83 -3.16
CA PHE A 263 4.45 1.07 -4.30
C PHE A 263 3.31 0.48 -5.14
N ALA A 264 2.33 -0.15 -4.49
CA ALA A 264 1.22 -0.78 -5.20
C ALA A 264 0.44 0.24 -6.04
N TRP A 265 0.03 1.34 -5.43
CA TRP A 265 -0.73 2.38 -6.13
C TRP A 265 0.07 3.11 -7.19
N GLN A 266 1.35 3.38 -6.94
CA GLN A 266 2.20 4.01 -7.94
C GLN A 266 2.34 3.12 -9.18
N GLN A 267 2.57 1.82 -9.00
CA GLN A 267 2.76 0.88 -10.11
C GLN A 267 1.48 0.65 -10.90
N LEU A 268 0.33 0.52 -10.23
CA LEU A 268 -0.97 0.48 -10.91
C LEU A 268 -1.20 1.75 -11.74
N GLN A 269 -0.89 2.93 -11.19
CA GLN A 269 -1.05 4.19 -11.93
C GLN A 269 -0.12 4.25 -13.15
N ALA A 270 1.17 3.96 -12.98
CA ALA A 270 2.18 4.15 -14.02
C ALA A 270 2.11 3.10 -15.14
N LEU A 271 1.89 1.82 -14.80
CA LEU A 271 1.89 0.74 -15.78
C LEU A 271 0.53 0.54 -16.44
N GLN A 272 -0.55 0.85 -15.73
CA GLN A 272 -1.90 0.47 -16.13
C GLN A 272 -2.88 1.64 -16.23
N GLY A 273 -2.41 2.87 -16.01
CA GLY A 273 -3.24 4.08 -16.06
C GLY A 273 -4.33 4.12 -14.98
N GLN A 274 -4.13 3.38 -13.88
CA GLN A 274 -5.12 3.26 -12.83
C GLN A 274 -5.50 4.62 -12.24
N ARG A 275 -6.81 4.84 -12.10
CA ARG A 275 -7.37 5.97 -11.36
C ARG A 275 -7.97 5.48 -10.06
N LEU A 276 -8.05 6.37 -9.08
CA LEU A 276 -8.79 6.12 -7.86
C LEU A 276 -9.55 7.39 -7.55
N ASN A 277 -10.87 7.31 -7.56
CA ASN A 277 -11.74 8.41 -7.18
C ASN A 277 -12.46 8.03 -5.89
N LEU A 278 -12.57 8.99 -5.00
CA LEU A 278 -13.35 8.92 -3.79
C LEU A 278 -14.48 9.93 -3.89
N THR A 279 -15.68 9.54 -3.50
CA THR A 279 -16.82 10.43 -3.36
C THR A 279 -17.47 10.22 -2.01
N VAL A 280 -17.68 11.31 -1.27
CA VAL A 280 -18.59 11.33 -0.13
C VAL A 280 -19.93 11.90 -0.61
N ARG A 281 -21.02 11.23 -0.25
CA ARG A 281 -22.39 11.62 -0.61
C ARG A 281 -23.21 11.90 0.64
N ASP A 282 -24.14 12.83 0.55
CA ASP A 282 -25.16 13.08 1.58
C ASP A 282 -26.33 12.07 1.51
N ARG A 283 -27.36 12.29 2.32
CA ARG A 283 -28.54 11.41 2.39
C ARG A 283 -29.37 11.41 1.11
N GLU A 284 -29.31 12.48 0.31
CA GLU A 284 -29.96 12.57 -0.99
C GLU A 284 -29.14 11.87 -2.10
N GLY A 285 -27.94 11.39 -1.76
CA GLY A 285 -27.01 10.76 -2.70
C GLY A 285 -26.20 11.76 -3.52
N LEU A 286 -26.26 13.06 -3.18
CA LEU A 286 -25.52 14.10 -3.89
C LEU A 286 -24.07 14.13 -3.41
N PRO A 287 -23.09 14.29 -4.33
CA PRO A 287 -21.68 14.37 -3.95
C PRO A 287 -21.42 15.67 -3.17
N VAL A 288 -20.98 15.54 -1.92
CA VAL A 288 -20.60 16.68 -1.05
C VAL A 288 -19.09 16.92 -1.07
N SER A 289 -18.30 15.89 -1.37
CA SER A 289 -16.87 16.01 -1.63
C SER A 289 -16.40 14.91 -2.56
N ALA A 290 -15.39 15.22 -3.36
CA ALA A 290 -14.70 14.25 -4.22
C ALA A 290 -13.19 14.49 -4.14
N TYR A 291 -12.44 13.40 -4.22
CA TYR A 291 -10.99 13.41 -4.06
C TYR A 291 -10.38 12.29 -4.91
N ALA A 292 -9.28 12.58 -5.61
CA ALA A 292 -8.52 11.59 -6.36
C ALA A 292 -7.18 11.33 -5.65
N PRO A 293 -7.05 10.26 -4.83
CA PRO A 293 -5.86 10.09 -3.99
C PRO A 293 -4.54 10.03 -4.73
N LEU A 294 -4.55 9.45 -5.94
CA LEU A 294 -3.36 9.29 -6.76
C LEU A 294 -2.91 10.59 -7.44
N GLU A 295 -3.73 11.64 -7.39
CA GLU A 295 -3.45 12.96 -7.97
C GLU A 295 -3.06 14.00 -6.90
N ALA A 296 -3.24 13.67 -5.61
CA ALA A 296 -2.87 14.54 -4.51
C ALA A 296 -1.38 14.92 -4.56
N ALA A 297 -1.08 16.22 -4.44
CA ALA A 297 0.29 16.71 -4.58
C ALA A 297 1.29 16.01 -3.62
N PRO A 298 0.99 15.80 -2.33
CA PRO A 298 1.90 15.09 -1.43
C PRO A 298 2.14 13.63 -1.85
N VAL A 299 1.11 12.93 -2.34
CA VAL A 299 1.23 11.55 -2.84
C VAL A 299 2.07 11.49 -4.12
N ARG A 300 1.82 12.40 -5.08
CA ARG A 300 2.58 12.46 -6.34
C ARG A 300 4.07 12.70 -6.13
N LEU A 301 4.45 13.49 -5.13
CA LEU A 301 5.86 13.68 -4.76
C LEU A 301 6.51 12.36 -4.33
N ARG A 302 5.79 11.53 -3.58
CA ARG A 302 6.28 10.21 -3.16
C ARG A 302 6.28 9.20 -4.30
N PHE A 303 5.30 9.25 -5.20
CA PHE A 303 5.30 8.42 -6.41
C PHE A 303 6.54 8.67 -7.29
N ALA A 304 6.98 9.93 -7.40
CA ALA A 304 8.22 10.24 -8.11
C ALA A 304 9.46 9.58 -7.46
N GLN A 305 9.48 9.44 -6.13
CA GLN A 305 10.54 8.72 -5.42
C GLN A 305 10.54 7.22 -5.74
N VAL A 306 9.37 6.60 -5.84
CA VAL A 306 9.24 5.17 -6.22
C VAL A 306 9.68 4.96 -7.66
N LEU A 307 9.23 5.80 -8.60
CA LEU A 307 9.65 5.72 -10.00
C LEU A 307 11.18 5.84 -10.14
N THR A 308 11.77 6.82 -9.45
CA THR A 308 13.23 7.01 -9.44
C THR A 308 13.93 5.78 -8.88
N PHE A 309 13.40 5.18 -7.81
CA PHE A 309 13.96 3.97 -7.21
C PHE A 309 14.01 2.79 -8.17
N LEU A 310 12.89 2.50 -8.82
CA LEU A 310 12.75 1.35 -9.70
C LEU A 310 13.57 1.55 -10.97
N ALA A 311 13.56 2.75 -11.56
CA ALA A 311 14.40 3.08 -12.70
C ALA A 311 15.90 2.95 -12.39
N GLN A 312 16.33 3.34 -11.19
CA GLN A 312 17.72 3.15 -10.75
C GLN A 312 18.10 1.67 -10.70
N TYR A 313 17.23 0.82 -10.16
CA TYR A 313 17.46 -0.62 -10.13
C TYR A 313 17.53 -1.23 -11.54
N GLU A 314 16.60 -0.87 -12.42
CA GLU A 314 16.58 -1.35 -13.81
C GLU A 314 17.83 -0.92 -14.59
N GLN A 315 18.25 0.34 -14.43
CA GLN A 315 19.48 0.84 -15.04
C GLN A 315 20.70 0.07 -14.55
N ASN A 316 20.83 -0.13 -13.23
CA ASN A 316 21.92 -0.92 -12.65
C ASN A 316 21.94 -2.35 -13.21
N CYS A 317 20.78 -2.96 -13.43
CA CYS A 317 20.69 -4.27 -14.07
C CYS A 317 21.08 -4.26 -15.54
N ALA A 318 20.67 -3.25 -16.30
CA ALA A 318 21.04 -3.10 -17.70
C ALA A 318 22.56 -2.91 -17.88
N ASP A 319 23.19 -2.14 -16.99
CA ASP A 319 24.64 -1.90 -17.01
C ASP A 319 25.45 -3.12 -16.58
N THR A 320 24.94 -3.91 -15.63
CA THR A 320 25.61 -5.14 -15.16
C THR A 320 25.51 -6.27 -16.19
N TYR A 321 24.40 -6.36 -16.93
CA TYR A 321 24.12 -7.41 -17.91
C TYR A 321 23.66 -6.81 -19.24
N PRO A 322 24.55 -6.16 -20.00
CA PRO A 322 24.19 -5.61 -21.30
C PRO A 322 23.70 -6.76 -22.18
N ARG A 323 22.42 -6.72 -22.58
CA ARG A 323 21.88 -7.68 -23.54
C ARG A 323 22.78 -7.61 -24.76
N THR A 324 23.50 -8.69 -25.07
CA THR A 324 24.24 -8.82 -26.32
C THR A 324 23.24 -8.62 -27.44
N ARG A 325 23.24 -7.43 -28.06
CA ARG A 325 22.52 -7.22 -29.31
C ARG A 325 23.05 -8.28 -30.25
N ALA A 326 22.20 -9.25 -30.60
CA ALA A 326 22.49 -10.14 -31.70
C ALA A 326 22.78 -9.23 -32.90
N SER A 327 24.06 -9.12 -33.25
CA SER A 327 24.52 -8.48 -34.46
C SER A 327 24.02 -9.33 -35.61
N GLY A 328 22.78 -9.05 -36.02
CA GLY A 328 22.22 -9.52 -37.26
C GLY A 328 23.07 -8.98 -38.39
N LYS A 329 24.09 -9.75 -38.79
CA LYS A 329 24.68 -9.65 -40.11
C LYS A 329 23.57 -9.94 -41.13
N ARG A 330 23.19 -8.94 -41.90
CA ARG A 330 22.91 -9.11 -43.33
C ARG A 330 23.74 -8.08 -44.06
#